data_AF-A0A6C0F004-F1
#
_entry.id   AF-A0A6C0F004-F1
#
_cell.length_a   1.000
_cell.length_b   1.000
_cell.length_c   1.000
_cell.angle_alpha   90.00
_cell.angle_beta   90.00
_cell.angle_gamma   90.00
#
_symmetry.space_group_name_H-M   'P 1'
#
loop_
_entity.id
_entity.type
_entity.pdbx_description
1 polymer ?
#
loop_
_entity_poly.entity_id
_entity_poly.type
_entity_poly.pdbx_seq_one_letter_code
_entity_poly.pdbx_strand_id
1 'polypeptide(L)'
;MKSIITKGYDLKFFINLFLIILVVFLVFIFIGAIKVYHTETFTPNMNNNNQLVPGKFPISDTQPLLYGSYNVKKNTNVTKNNDYNIWKQYPVYPSSYKQETNNKRVWTTPDNGTCSPAEFCGTPYEKTEQKKDIVSNPIPVDSKVTRINWWAANNCE
;
A
#
# COMPACT_ATOMS: atom_id res chain seq x y z
N MET A 1 82.12 -20.38 -19.68
CA MET A 1 81.48 -20.27 -18.36
C MET A 1 80.55 -19.05 -18.38
N LYS A 2 79.29 -19.20 -18.79
CA LYS A 2 78.29 -18.11 -18.76
C LYS A 2 77.10 -18.60 -17.95
N SER A 3 76.95 -17.95 -16.80
CA SER A 3 76.30 -18.44 -15.60
C SER A 3 74.78 -18.35 -15.67
N ILE A 4 74.16 -19.34 -15.02
CA ILE A 4 72.75 -19.73 -14.86
C ILE A 4 71.85 -18.67 -14.16
N ILE A 5 72.22 -17.39 -14.13
CA ILE A 5 71.64 -16.40 -13.20
C ILE A 5 70.31 -15.77 -13.67
N THR A 6 69.92 -15.89 -14.95
CA THR A 6 68.74 -15.16 -15.47
C THR A 6 67.37 -15.83 -15.19
N LYS A 7 67.31 -17.13 -14.86
CA LYS A 7 66.01 -17.84 -14.69
C LYS A 7 65.25 -17.51 -13.40
N GLY A 8 65.90 -16.92 -12.40
CA GLY A 8 65.29 -16.66 -11.09
C GLY A 8 64.40 -15.41 -11.04
N TYR A 9 64.64 -14.42 -11.91
CA TYR A 9 63.86 -13.18 -11.97
C TYR A 9 62.54 -13.37 -12.72
N ASP A 10 62.54 -14.17 -13.78
CA ASP A 10 61.32 -14.48 -14.54
C ASP A 10 60.29 -15.22 -13.69
N LEU A 11 60.70 -16.24 -12.92
CA LEU A 11 59.77 -17.03 -12.10
C LEU A 11 59.09 -16.19 -11.01
N LYS A 12 59.83 -15.31 -10.32
CA LYS A 12 59.27 -14.40 -9.30
C LYS A 12 58.30 -13.40 -9.91
N PHE A 13 58.60 -12.92 -11.12
CA PHE A 13 57.71 -12.03 -11.87
C PHE A 13 56.39 -12.73 -12.21
N PHE A 14 56.43 -13.97 -12.72
CA PHE A 14 55.22 -14.73 -13.01
C PHE A 14 54.39 -15.05 -11.76
N ILE A 15 55.04 -15.37 -10.63
CA ILE A 15 54.35 -15.61 -9.36
C ILE A 15 53.64 -14.34 -8.87
N ASN A 16 54.31 -13.18 -8.90
CA ASN A 16 53.71 -11.91 -8.49
C ASN A 16 52.56 -11.51 -9.41
N LEU A 17 52.69 -11.71 -10.73
CA LEU A 17 51.63 -11.44 -11.69
C LEU A 17 50.40 -12.34 -11.42
N PHE A 18 50.62 -13.62 -11.13
CA PHE A 18 49.55 -14.55 -10.78
C PHE A 18 48.85 -14.15 -9.46
N LEU A 19 49.60 -13.74 -8.44
CA LEU A 19 49.04 -13.26 -7.18
C LEU A 19 48.19 -12.00 -7.36
N ILE A 20 48.63 -11.05 -8.21
CA ILE A 20 47.84 -9.85 -8.52
C ILE A 20 46.53 -10.23 -9.20
N ILE A 21 46.58 -11.14 -10.18
CA ILE A 21 45.37 -11.63 -10.87
C ILE A 21 44.40 -12.30 -9.89
N LEU A 22 44.91 -13.11 -8.96
CA LEU A 22 44.10 -13.78 -7.94
C LEU A 22 43.42 -12.77 -7.01
N VAL A 23 44.15 -11.74 -6.55
CA VAL A 23 43.58 -10.67 -5.70
C VAL A 23 42.49 -9.91 -6.45
N VAL A 24 42.72 -9.55 -7.72
CA VAL A 24 41.73 -8.86 -8.55
C VAL A 24 40.47 -9.73 -8.72
N PHE A 25 40.63 -11.04 -8.95
CA PHE A 25 39.51 -11.97 -9.07
C PHE A 25 38.68 -12.06 -7.77
N LEU A 26 39.33 -12.11 -6.60
CA LEU A 26 38.64 -12.10 -5.30
C LEU A 26 37.85 -10.80 -5.07
N VAL A 27 38.39 -9.66 -5.50
CA VAL A 27 37.68 -8.37 -5.42
C VAL A 27 36.41 -8.39 -6.28
N PHE A 28 36.47 -8.96 -7.49
CA PHE A 28 35.28 -9.07 -8.34
C PHE A 28 34.21 -9.99 -7.75
N ILE A 29 34.59 -11.12 -7.13
CA ILE A 29 33.65 -11.99 -6.40
C ILE A 29 33.01 -11.22 -5.24
N PHE A 30 33.80 -10.45 -4.48
CA PHE A 30 33.30 -9.70 -3.33
C PHE A 30 32.30 -8.60 -3.75
N ILE A 31 32.59 -7.86 -4.84
CA ILE A 31 31.66 -6.86 -5.41
C ILE A 31 30.39 -7.54 -5.94
N GLY A 32 30.52 -8.70 -6.60
CA GLY A 32 29.39 -9.49 -7.07
C GLY A 32 28.48 -9.94 -5.92
N ALA A 33 29.06 -10.46 -4.84
CA ALA A 33 28.34 -10.88 -3.65
C ALA A 33 27.59 -9.71 -2.98
N ILE A 34 28.22 -8.54 -2.85
CA ILE A 34 27.56 -7.33 -2.32
C ILE A 34 26.36 -6.94 -3.18
N LYS A 35 26.50 -6.91 -4.52
CA LYS A 35 25.40 -6.57 -5.41
C LYS A 35 24.22 -7.55 -5.28
N VAL A 36 24.49 -8.85 -5.25
CA VAL A 36 23.47 -9.89 -5.05
C VAL A 36 22.77 -9.74 -3.70
N TYR A 37 23.53 -9.48 -2.63
CA TYR A 37 22.97 -9.26 -1.29
C TYR A 37 22.07 -8.01 -1.24
N HIS A 38 22.40 -6.95 -1.97
CA HIS A 38 21.56 -5.75 -2.03
C HIS A 38 20.35 -5.90 -2.95
N THR A 39 20.39 -6.74 -3.98
CA THR A 39 19.24 -6.96 -4.87
C THR A 39 18.24 -7.96 -4.30
N GLU A 40 18.69 -8.95 -3.53
CA GLU A 40 17.83 -10.07 -3.08
C GLU A 40 17.30 -9.92 -1.64
N THR A 41 17.86 -9.02 -0.80
CA THR A 41 17.51 -8.98 0.65
C THR A 41 16.65 -7.80 1.11
N PHE A 42 15.98 -7.07 0.22
CA PHE A 42 15.01 -6.02 0.60
C PHE A 42 13.68 -6.04 -0.17
N THR A 43 13.37 -7.13 -0.87
CA THR A 43 11.99 -7.37 -1.27
C THR A 43 11.42 -8.45 -0.36
N PRO A 44 10.73 -8.10 0.75
CA PRO A 44 9.94 -9.09 1.45
C PRO A 44 9.02 -9.71 0.41
N ASN A 45 9.05 -11.04 0.37
CA ASN A 45 8.17 -11.91 -0.39
C ASN A 45 6.71 -11.40 -0.29
N MET A 46 6.26 -10.59 -1.27
CA MET A 46 4.96 -9.92 -1.29
C MET A 46 3.83 -10.81 -1.80
N ASN A 47 3.99 -12.12 -1.71
CA ASN A 47 3.11 -13.13 -2.28
C ASN A 47 2.33 -13.85 -1.17
N ASN A 48 1.50 -13.10 -0.43
CA ASN A 48 0.22 -13.56 0.13
C ASN A 48 -0.39 -12.64 1.22
N ASN A 49 0.30 -11.58 1.67
CA ASN A 49 -0.25 -10.68 2.69
C ASN A 49 -0.56 -9.29 2.11
N ASN A 50 -1.70 -9.17 1.41
CA ASN A 50 -2.30 -7.89 1.00
C ASN A 50 -2.71 -6.97 2.18
N GLN A 51 -2.15 -7.15 3.37
CA GLN A 51 -2.62 -6.48 4.60
C GLN A 51 -1.57 -5.61 5.30
N LEU A 52 -0.31 -5.59 4.86
CA LEU A 52 0.71 -4.72 5.47
C LEU A 52 1.64 -4.13 4.40
N VAL A 53 1.08 -3.37 3.45
CA VAL A 53 1.91 -2.48 2.62
C VAL A 53 2.28 -1.28 3.49
N PRO A 54 3.56 -1.02 3.76
CA PRO A 54 3.95 0.16 4.51
C PRO A 54 3.44 1.40 3.78
N GLY A 55 2.86 2.34 4.54
CA GLY A 55 2.40 3.61 3.98
C GLY A 55 3.55 4.39 3.33
N LYS A 56 3.22 5.28 2.38
CA LYS A 56 4.23 6.10 1.70
C LYS A 56 4.64 7.26 2.59
N PHE A 57 5.89 7.26 3.06
CA PHE A 57 6.49 8.41 3.73
C PHE A 57 6.62 9.60 2.73
N PRO A 58 6.40 10.86 3.15
CA PRO A 58 6.03 11.32 4.49
C PRO A 58 4.52 11.34 4.76
N ILE A 59 3.69 10.96 3.79
CA ILE A 59 2.23 11.06 3.89
C ILE A 59 1.71 10.16 5.02
N SER A 60 2.23 8.94 5.13
CA SER A 60 1.84 8.00 6.20
C SER A 60 2.26 8.42 7.60
N ASP A 61 3.19 9.38 7.71
CA ASP A 61 3.67 9.94 8.99
C ASP A 61 2.92 11.22 9.35
N THR A 62 2.53 12.01 8.36
CA THR A 62 1.94 13.34 8.55
C THR A 62 0.41 13.37 8.41
N GLN A 63 -0.20 12.38 7.76
CA GLN A 63 -1.62 12.37 7.43
C GLN A 63 -2.31 11.10 7.96
N PRO A 64 -3.60 11.18 8.32
CA PRO A 64 -4.36 10.04 8.82
C PRO A 64 -4.79 9.10 7.69
N LEU A 65 -5.16 7.87 8.05
CA LEU A 65 -5.35 6.73 7.12
C LEU A 65 -6.25 6.98 5.91
N LEU A 66 -7.30 7.79 6.04
CA LEU A 66 -8.31 8.06 5.03
C LEU A 66 -8.13 9.43 4.36
N TYR A 67 -6.94 10.02 4.53
CA TYR A 67 -6.55 11.24 3.82
C TYR A 67 -6.73 11.07 2.29
N GLY A 68 -7.34 12.08 1.66
CA GLY A 68 -7.70 12.07 0.25
C GLY A 68 -9.08 11.49 -0.06
N SER A 69 -9.63 10.63 0.81
CA SER A 69 -11.04 10.17 0.71
C SER A 69 -11.97 11.01 1.60
N TYR A 70 -11.49 11.44 2.75
CA TYR A 70 -12.19 12.34 3.66
C TYR A 70 -11.33 13.59 3.93
N ASN A 71 -12.00 14.73 4.10
CA ASN A 71 -11.33 15.95 4.50
C ASN A 71 -10.87 15.85 5.96
N VAL A 72 -9.62 16.21 6.23
CA VAL A 72 -9.05 16.18 7.58
C VAL A 72 -9.37 17.50 8.28
N LYS A 73 -9.83 17.42 9.54
CA LYS A 73 -10.09 18.61 10.36
C LYS A 73 -8.80 19.37 10.61
N LYS A 74 -8.91 20.70 10.62
CA LYS A 74 -7.82 21.57 11.08
C LYS A 74 -7.43 21.31 12.55
N ASN A 75 -8.39 20.91 13.38
CA ASN A 75 -8.16 20.54 14.78
C ASN A 75 -8.60 19.09 15.01
N THR A 76 -7.63 18.23 15.31
CA THR A 76 -7.81 16.78 15.52
C THR A 76 -7.88 16.39 16.99
N ASN A 77 -8.07 17.36 17.90
CA ASN A 77 -8.29 17.08 19.31
C ASN A 77 -9.48 16.16 19.55
N VAL A 78 -9.44 15.43 20.66
CA VAL A 78 -10.57 14.64 21.14
C VAL A 78 -11.83 15.48 21.27
N THR A 79 -12.97 14.87 20.98
CA THR A 79 -14.27 15.51 21.14
C THR A 79 -14.72 15.48 22.60
N LYS A 80 -15.76 16.25 22.91
CA LYS A 80 -16.46 16.18 24.20
C LYS A 80 -17.53 15.07 24.21
N ASN A 81 -17.37 14.05 23.38
CA ASN A 81 -18.30 12.93 23.31
C ASN A 81 -18.10 12.03 24.53
N ASN A 82 -19.20 11.45 25.00
CA ASN A 82 -19.28 10.49 26.08
C ASN A 82 -20.26 9.37 25.67
N ASP A 83 -20.31 8.30 26.47
CA ASP A 83 -21.14 7.13 26.17
C ASP A 83 -22.64 7.48 26.05
N TYR A 84 -23.08 8.58 26.67
CA TYR A 84 -24.46 9.06 26.60
C TYR A 84 -24.79 9.82 25.32
N ASN A 85 -23.83 10.45 24.64
CA ASN A 85 -24.10 11.26 23.44
C ASN A 85 -23.66 10.58 22.13
N ILE A 86 -22.77 9.60 22.21
CA ILE A 86 -22.22 8.88 21.05
C ILE A 86 -23.26 8.02 20.33
N TRP A 87 -24.27 7.49 21.04
CA TRP A 87 -25.31 6.64 20.44
C TRP A 87 -26.09 7.34 19.33
N LYS A 88 -26.13 8.69 19.32
CA LYS A 88 -26.77 9.47 18.25
C LYS A 88 -26.06 9.33 16.91
N GLN A 89 -24.78 8.97 16.92
CA GLN A 89 -23.98 8.66 15.73
C GLN A 89 -24.12 7.20 15.33
N TYR A 90 -24.57 6.34 16.25
CA TYR A 90 -24.87 4.95 15.97
C TYR A 90 -26.17 4.84 15.17
N PRO A 91 -26.10 4.30 13.94
CA PRO A 91 -27.27 4.25 13.08
C PRO A 91 -28.18 3.11 13.52
N VAL A 92 -29.18 3.42 14.36
CA VAL A 92 -30.26 2.47 14.70
C VAL A 92 -31.35 2.61 13.66
N TYR A 93 -31.49 1.60 12.82
CA TYR A 93 -32.51 1.58 11.78
C TYR A 93 -33.60 0.57 12.13
N PRO A 94 -34.89 0.88 11.88
CA PRO A 94 -35.96 -0.08 12.04
C PRO A 94 -35.82 -1.20 11.00
N SER A 95 -36.25 -2.41 11.37
CA SER A 95 -36.33 -3.52 10.42
C SER A 95 -37.27 -3.15 9.27
N SER A 96 -36.73 -3.03 8.06
CA SER A 96 -37.52 -2.72 6.87
C SER A 96 -36.91 -3.35 5.61
N TYR A 97 -37.77 -3.67 4.64
CA TYR A 97 -37.35 -4.17 3.33
C TYR A 97 -36.61 -3.11 2.48
N LYS A 98 -36.50 -1.87 2.96
CA LYS A 98 -35.85 -0.76 2.23
C LYS A 98 -34.32 -0.89 2.17
N GLN A 99 -33.72 -1.85 2.88
CA GLN A 99 -32.28 -2.13 2.88
C GLN A 99 -31.39 -0.91 3.19
N GLU A 100 -31.94 0.11 3.88
CA GLU A 100 -31.21 1.35 4.21
C GLU A 100 -29.97 1.08 5.08
N THR A 101 -30.00 -0.02 5.84
CA THR A 101 -28.96 -0.43 6.79
C THR A 101 -27.75 -1.11 6.12
N ASN A 102 -27.99 -1.86 5.06
CA ASN A 102 -26.98 -2.74 4.44
C ASN A 102 -26.35 -2.13 3.18
N ASN A 103 -26.93 -1.05 2.64
CA ASN A 103 -26.47 -0.39 1.41
C ASN A 103 -25.74 0.94 1.63
N LYS A 104 -25.44 1.34 2.88
CA LYS A 104 -24.66 2.57 3.13
C LYS A 104 -23.17 2.32 2.96
N ARG A 105 -22.72 2.40 1.70
CA ARG A 105 -21.32 2.24 1.30
C ARG A 105 -20.40 3.35 1.84
N VAL A 106 -20.91 4.59 1.94
CA VAL A 106 -20.11 5.75 2.35
C VAL A 106 -20.83 6.56 3.42
N TRP A 107 -20.09 6.94 4.46
CA TRP A 107 -20.59 7.69 5.61
C TRP A 107 -20.18 9.15 5.52
N THR A 108 -20.93 10.05 6.16
CA THR A 108 -20.58 11.48 6.20
C THR A 108 -19.25 11.74 6.91
N THR A 109 -18.95 10.90 7.90
CA THR A 109 -17.67 10.80 8.60
C THR A 109 -17.31 9.31 8.63
N PRO A 110 -16.02 8.94 8.65
CA PRO A 110 -15.62 7.53 8.69
C PRO A 110 -15.78 6.93 10.09
N ASP A 111 -16.86 7.30 10.77
CA ASP A 111 -17.21 6.91 12.12
C ASP A 111 -18.72 6.69 12.17
N ASN A 112 -19.09 5.60 12.85
CA ASN A 112 -20.44 5.08 13.03
C ASN A 112 -20.85 5.09 14.51
N GLY A 113 -20.12 5.79 15.39
CA GLY A 113 -20.44 5.88 16.82
C GLY A 113 -20.08 4.63 17.62
N THR A 114 -19.25 3.72 17.09
CA THR A 114 -18.75 2.55 17.84
C THR A 114 -17.31 2.72 18.31
N CYS A 115 -16.73 3.92 18.23
CA CYS A 115 -15.39 4.14 18.75
C CYS A 115 -15.38 3.96 20.29
N SER A 116 -14.21 3.56 20.80
CA SER A 116 -13.96 3.50 22.24
C SER A 116 -12.50 3.90 22.48
N PRO A 117 -12.22 4.88 23.37
CA PRO A 117 -13.17 5.68 24.15
C PRO A 117 -14.03 6.64 23.32
N ALA A 118 -15.22 7.00 23.82
CA ALA A 118 -16.20 7.80 23.09
C ALA A 118 -15.69 9.17 22.63
N GLU A 119 -14.75 9.77 23.36
CA GLU A 119 -14.13 11.06 23.03
C GLU A 119 -13.38 11.05 21.68
N PHE A 120 -12.95 9.88 21.20
CA PHE A 120 -12.27 9.75 19.92
C PHE A 120 -13.24 9.74 18.72
N CYS A 121 -14.55 9.64 18.96
CA CYS A 121 -15.54 9.64 17.88
C CYS A 121 -15.64 10.99 17.21
N GLY A 122 -15.74 10.98 15.89
CA GLY A 122 -15.80 12.17 15.05
C GLY A 122 -14.45 12.88 14.95
N THR A 123 -13.34 12.24 15.30
CA THR A 123 -11.96 12.69 15.01
C THR A 123 -11.31 11.70 14.04
N PRO A 124 -10.33 12.08 13.19
CA PRO A 124 -9.83 13.41 12.84
C PRO A 124 -10.54 14.06 11.62
N TYR A 125 -11.60 13.46 11.07
CA TYR A 125 -12.16 13.89 9.77
C TYR A 125 -13.37 14.82 9.89
N GLU A 126 -13.52 15.70 8.90
CA GLU A 126 -14.67 16.59 8.76
C GLU A 126 -15.89 15.82 8.22
N LYS A 127 -17.07 16.34 8.53
CA LYS A 127 -18.30 15.89 7.87
C LYS A 127 -18.19 16.29 6.40
N THR A 128 -18.11 15.28 5.55
CA THR A 128 -17.98 15.45 4.11
C THR A 128 -19.24 14.93 3.44
N GLU A 129 -19.78 15.70 2.50
CA GLU A 129 -20.78 15.19 1.58
C GLU A 129 -20.09 14.25 0.60
N GLN A 130 -20.32 12.96 0.79
CA GLN A 130 -19.72 11.94 -0.06
C GLN A 130 -20.32 12.02 -1.44
N LYS A 131 -19.46 12.01 -2.46
CA LYS A 131 -19.91 11.86 -3.84
C LYS A 131 -20.66 10.54 -3.94
N LYS A 132 -21.98 10.62 -4.13
CA LYS A 132 -22.77 9.43 -4.45
C LYS A 132 -22.32 8.99 -5.83
N ASP A 133 -21.95 7.71 -5.94
CA ASP A 133 -21.72 7.12 -7.25
C ASP A 133 -23.00 7.37 -8.07
N ILE A 134 -22.84 7.98 -9.25
CA ILE A 134 -23.93 8.07 -10.22
C ILE A 134 -24.11 6.64 -10.71
N VAL A 135 -25.01 5.91 -10.06
CA VAL A 135 -25.44 4.61 -10.56
C VAL A 135 -26.11 4.90 -11.89
N SER A 136 -25.50 4.43 -12.99
CA SER A 136 -26.13 4.51 -14.30
C SER A 136 -27.52 3.92 -14.19
N ASN A 137 -28.52 4.60 -14.78
CA ASN A 137 -29.89 4.08 -14.77
C ASN A 137 -29.87 2.60 -15.20
N PRO A 138 -30.59 1.73 -14.46
CA PRO A 138 -30.65 0.33 -14.82
C PRO A 138 -31.19 0.22 -16.25
N ILE A 139 -30.61 -0.69 -17.02
CA ILE A 139 -31.03 -0.89 -18.40
C ILE A 139 -32.48 -1.38 -18.38
N PRO A 140 -33.44 -0.69 -19.02
CA PRO A 140 -34.87 -1.08 -19.05
C PRO A 140 -35.07 -2.45 -19.67
N VAL A 141 -35.88 -3.34 -19.09
CA VAL A 141 -35.99 -4.76 -19.52
C VAL A 141 -36.29 -4.93 -21.02
N ASP A 142 -37.00 -3.97 -21.61
CA ASP A 142 -37.37 -3.87 -23.03
C ASP A 142 -36.25 -3.33 -23.95
N SER A 143 -35.07 -3.01 -23.40
CA SER A 143 -33.91 -2.55 -24.16
C SER A 143 -33.43 -3.60 -25.17
N LYS A 144 -33.19 -3.19 -26.42
CA LYS A 144 -32.57 -4.03 -27.46
C LYS A 144 -31.04 -4.09 -27.31
N VAL A 145 -30.54 -4.46 -26.13
CA VAL A 145 -29.10 -4.66 -25.89
C VAL A 145 -28.85 -6.05 -25.35
N THR A 146 -27.76 -6.68 -25.78
CA THR A 146 -27.32 -7.96 -25.22
C THR A 146 -26.87 -7.74 -23.78
N ARG A 147 -27.50 -8.42 -22.83
CA ARG A 147 -27.17 -8.30 -21.41
C ARG A 147 -26.24 -9.41 -20.96
N ILE A 148 -25.23 -9.04 -20.19
CA ILE A 148 -24.42 -9.96 -19.39
C ILE A 148 -24.64 -9.58 -17.93
N ASN A 149 -25.48 -10.36 -17.24
CA ASN A 149 -25.92 -10.07 -15.87
C ASN A 149 -26.56 -8.66 -15.74
N TRP A 150 -25.92 -7.75 -15.00
CA TRP A 150 -26.39 -6.38 -14.76
C TRP A 150 -25.90 -5.36 -15.80
N TRP A 151 -25.04 -5.77 -16.74
CA TRP A 151 -24.37 -4.89 -17.69
C TRP A 151 -24.89 -5.14 -19.12
N ALA A 152 -24.88 -4.09 -19.95
CA ALA A 152 -25.02 -4.21 -21.39
C ALA A 152 -23.64 -4.58 -21.95
N ALA A 153 -23.58 -5.61 -22.79
CA ALA A 153 -22.41 -5.82 -23.61
C ALA A 153 -22.30 -4.65 -24.59
N ASN A 154 -21.16 -3.97 -24.60
CA ASN A 154 -20.82 -3.12 -25.73
C ASN A 154 -20.70 -4.03 -26.95
N ASN A 155 -21.24 -3.61 -28.10
CA ASN A 155 -21.13 -4.38 -29.34
C ASN A 155 -19.68 -4.85 -29.51
N CYS A 156 -19.49 -6.16 -29.58
CA CYS A 156 -18.24 -6.73 -30.01
C CYS A 156 -18.18 -6.53 -31.53
N GLU A 157 -17.66 -5.39 -31.97
CA GLU A 157 -17.07 -5.27 -33.31
C GLU A 157 -15.67 -5.92 -33.31
#